data_AF-A0AAN7FC77-F1
#
_entry.id   AF-A0AAN7FC77-F1
#
_cell.length_a   1.000
_cell.length_b   1.000
_cell.length_c   1.000
_cell.angle_alpha   90.00
_cell.angle_beta   90.00
_cell.angle_gamma   90.00
#
_symmetry.space_group_name_H-M   'P 1'
#
loop_
_entity.id
_entity.type
_entity.pdbx_description
1 polymer ?
#
loop_
_entity_poly.entity_id
_entity_poly.type
_entity_poly.pdbx_seq_one_letter_code
_entity_poly.pdbx_strand_id
1 'polypeptide(L)'
;MDPRLYEAIAGNEKKGFINLVQENENFLEQRTDGSRSRVLYFASRFGHIELVMEILKLHLMVGAEDIKLETPLHEACRQGHTEILKLLLETNPRVAVKLNADNWSAFFIACCHGHVDLVKLLLNQSWLPGLEDEQFVPTCLHVVTSRGHTGW
;
A
#
# COMPACT_ATOMS: atom_id res chain seq x y z
N MET A 1 10.20 -9.89 11.07
CA MET A 1 10.37 -10.45 9.72
C MET A 1 11.74 -11.07 9.66
N ASP A 2 11.86 -12.23 9.03
CA ASP A 2 13.16 -12.89 8.84
C ASP A 2 14.10 -12.01 7.99
N PRO A 3 15.39 -11.88 8.36
CA PRO A 3 16.36 -11.13 7.56
C PRO A 3 16.48 -11.63 6.13
N ARG A 4 16.43 -12.95 5.89
CA ARG A 4 16.55 -13.54 4.54
C ARG A 4 15.32 -13.22 3.69
N LEU A 5 14.14 -13.24 4.32
CA LEU A 5 12.90 -12.86 3.64
C LEU A 5 12.91 -11.37 3.29
N TYR A 6 13.40 -10.51 4.20
CA TYR A 6 13.56 -9.08 3.93
C TYR A 6 14.54 -8.84 2.79
N GLU A 7 15.71 -9.49 2.79
CA GLU A 7 16.72 -9.37 1.73
C GLU A 7 16.16 -9.82 0.38
N ALA A 8 15.42 -10.94 0.33
CA ALA A 8 14.77 -11.40 -0.89
C ALA A 8 13.76 -10.38 -1.43
N ILE A 9 13.00 -9.72 -0.55
CA ILE A 9 12.06 -8.66 -0.95
C ILE A 9 12.83 -7.41 -1.40
N ALA A 10 13.80 -6.93 -0.63
CA ALA A 10 14.59 -5.74 -0.95
C ALA A 10 15.42 -5.90 -2.23
N GLY A 11 15.85 -7.11 -2.55
CA GLY A 11 16.56 -7.46 -3.78
C GLY A 11 15.67 -7.82 -4.96
N ASN A 12 14.33 -7.77 -4.81
CA ASN A 12 13.36 -8.24 -5.81
C ASN A 12 13.59 -9.69 -6.28
N GLU A 13 14.08 -10.56 -5.40
CA GLU A 13 14.41 -11.95 -5.71
C GLU A 13 13.18 -12.86 -5.63
N LYS A 14 12.35 -12.83 -6.67
CA LYS A 14 11.10 -13.61 -6.75
C LYS A 14 11.27 -15.10 -6.44
N LYS A 15 12.26 -15.77 -7.03
CA LYS A 15 12.50 -17.20 -6.82
C LYS A 15 12.96 -17.50 -5.39
N GLY A 16 13.87 -16.67 -4.86
CA GLY A 16 14.33 -16.78 -3.48
C GLY A 16 13.18 -16.62 -2.50
N PHE A 17 12.31 -15.63 -2.73
CA PHE A 17 11.10 -15.42 -1.95
C PHE A 17 10.17 -16.64 -1.98
N ILE A 18 9.83 -17.16 -3.17
CA ILE A 18 8.92 -18.32 -3.29
C ILE A 18 9.50 -19.55 -2.59
N ASN A 19 10.79 -19.85 -2.79
CA ASN A 19 11.44 -20.97 -2.12
C ASN A 19 11.41 -20.79 -0.60
N LEU A 20 11.72 -19.60 -0.08
CA LEU A 20 11.68 -19.32 1.36
C LEU A 20 10.28 -19.47 1.95
N VAL A 21 9.25 -19.05 1.22
CA VAL A 21 7.84 -19.19 1.64
C VAL A 21 7.40 -20.66 1.59
N GLN A 22 7.80 -21.42 0.58
CA GLN A 22 7.45 -22.85 0.43
C GLN A 22 8.20 -23.75 1.42
N GLU A 23 9.49 -23.50 1.65
CA GLU A 23 10.32 -24.27 2.59
C GLU A 23 9.92 -24.06 4.05
N ASN A 24 9.27 -22.93 4.35
CA ASN A 24 8.88 -22.54 5.69
C ASN A 24 7.50 -21.88 5.66
N GLU A 25 6.43 -22.63 5.37
CA GLU A 25 5.04 -22.11 5.50
C GLU A 25 4.79 -21.46 6.88
N ASN A 26 5.50 -21.92 7.91
CA ASN A 26 5.51 -21.35 9.24
C ASN A 26 6.05 -19.90 9.34
N PHE A 27 6.78 -19.35 8.36
CA PHE A 27 7.24 -17.95 8.39
C PHE A 27 6.07 -16.97 8.34
N LEU A 28 5.07 -17.31 7.54
CA LEU A 28 3.83 -16.56 7.46
C LEU A 28 2.99 -16.83 8.72
N GLU A 29 3.06 -18.05 9.27
CA GLU A 29 2.27 -18.48 10.43
C GLU A 29 2.79 -18.03 11.79
N GLN A 30 4.05 -17.61 11.92
CA GLN A 30 4.61 -17.10 13.18
C GLN A 30 3.84 -15.85 13.61
N ARG A 31 2.86 -16.12 14.47
CA ARG A 31 1.80 -15.27 15.02
C ARG A 31 2.33 -13.96 15.58
N THR A 32 2.55 -13.02 14.68
CA THR A 32 2.03 -11.68 14.84
C THR A 32 1.30 -11.41 13.53
N ASP A 33 0.01 -11.10 13.61
CA ASP A 33 -0.71 -10.20 12.71
C ASP A 33 0.19 -9.25 11.87
N GLY A 34 1.30 -8.76 12.42
CA GLY A 34 2.30 -7.96 11.70
C GLY A 34 3.28 -8.66 10.74
N SER A 35 3.49 -9.98 10.76
CA SER A 35 4.53 -10.65 9.93
C SER A 35 4.10 -10.85 8.47
N ARG A 36 2.88 -11.35 8.24
CA ARG A 36 2.31 -11.52 6.89
C ARG A 36 2.12 -10.18 6.18
N SER A 37 1.73 -9.15 6.94
CA SER A 37 1.55 -7.80 6.38
C SER A 37 2.86 -7.10 6.04
N ARG A 38 3.95 -7.42 6.75
CA ARG A 38 5.27 -6.84 6.46
C ARG A 38 5.80 -7.21 5.07
N VAL A 39 5.46 -8.39 4.56
CA VAL A 39 5.89 -8.84 3.23
C VAL A 39 5.29 -7.95 2.13
N LEU A 40 3.96 -7.78 2.15
CA LEU A 40 3.28 -6.92 1.19
C LEU A 40 3.64 -5.45 1.40
N TYR A 41 3.85 -5.01 2.66
CA TYR A 41 4.32 -3.67 2.97
C TYR A 41 5.66 -3.35 2.30
N PHE A 42 6.69 -4.18 2.47
CA PHE A 42 8.00 -3.92 1.87
C PHE A 42 7.98 -4.04 0.34
N ALA A 43 7.25 -5.03 -0.21
CA ALA A 43 7.13 -5.17 -1.65
C ALA A 43 6.43 -3.94 -2.29
N SER A 44 5.38 -3.42 -1.64
CA SER A 44 4.73 -2.17 -2.03
C SER A 44 5.65 -0.97 -1.87
N ARG A 45 6.42 -0.90 -0.80
CA ARG A 45 7.39 0.18 -0.55
C ARG A 45 8.49 0.28 -1.60
N PHE A 46 8.98 -0.86 -2.06
CA PHE A 46 10.05 -0.90 -3.07
C PHE A 46 9.53 -0.88 -4.50
N GLY A 47 8.21 -0.92 -4.72
CA GLY A 47 7.63 -0.87 -6.06
C GLY A 47 7.74 -2.19 -6.83
N HIS A 48 7.91 -3.33 -6.16
CA HIS A 48 8.12 -4.62 -6.82
C HIS A 48 6.81 -5.25 -7.28
N ILE A 49 6.27 -4.77 -8.40
CA ILE A 49 4.95 -5.14 -8.94
C ILE A 49 4.78 -6.66 -9.09
N GLU A 50 5.76 -7.35 -9.71
CA GLU A 50 5.68 -8.80 -9.90
C GLU A 50 5.64 -9.58 -8.59
N LEU A 51 6.41 -9.12 -7.59
CA LEU A 51 6.46 -9.73 -6.28
C LEU A 51 5.13 -9.50 -5.55
N VAL A 52 4.58 -8.28 -5.61
CA VAL A 52 3.25 -7.95 -5.09
C VAL A 52 2.18 -8.86 -5.68
N MET A 53 2.18 -9.08 -7.00
CA MET A 53 1.22 -9.99 -7.64
C MET A 53 1.31 -11.42 -7.10
N GLU A 54 2.52 -11.96 -6.91
CA GLU A 54 2.66 -13.31 -6.34
C GLU A 54 2.25 -13.37 -4.86
N ILE A 55 2.60 -12.35 -4.07
CA ILE A 55 2.19 -12.25 -2.66
C ILE A 55 0.66 -12.24 -2.56
N LEU A 56 -0.04 -11.52 -3.44
CA LEU A 56 -1.50 -11.46 -3.45
C LEU A 56 -2.14 -12.83 -3.81
N LYS A 57 -1.54 -13.60 -4.73
CA LYS A 57 -2.03 -14.96 -5.07
C LYS A 57 -1.96 -15.94 -3.90
N LEU A 58 -1.01 -15.74 -2.99
CA LEU A 58 -0.85 -16.57 -1.78
C LEU A 58 -1.94 -16.30 -0.72
N HIS A 59 -3.00 -15.53 -1.04
CA HIS A 59 -4.09 -15.16 -0.12
C HIS A 59 -3.60 -14.51 1.18
N LEU A 60 -2.46 -13.82 1.11
CA LEU A 60 -1.90 -13.06 2.22
C LEU A 60 -2.81 -11.86 2.56
N MET A 61 -3.08 -11.63 3.85
CA MET A 61 -4.02 -10.60 4.30
C MET A 61 -3.57 -9.19 3.87
N VAL A 62 -4.27 -8.62 2.88
CA VAL A 62 -3.99 -7.31 2.27
C VAL A 62 -4.21 -6.12 3.22
N GLY A 63 -4.95 -6.34 4.31
CA GLY A 63 -5.41 -5.29 5.22
C GLY A 63 -4.70 -5.19 6.55
N ALA A 64 -3.61 -5.91 6.79
CA ALA A 64 -2.92 -5.86 8.07
C ALA A 64 -1.97 -4.63 8.15
N GLU A 65 -1.85 -4.12 9.36
CA GLU A 65 -1.29 -2.81 9.68
C GLU A 65 0.11 -2.96 10.28
N ASP A 66 1.00 -2.02 10.01
CA ASP A 66 2.27 -1.92 10.72
C ASP A 66 2.10 -1.23 12.10
N ILE A 67 3.20 -1.00 12.82
CA ILE A 67 3.19 -0.34 14.14
C ILE A 67 2.62 1.10 14.11
N LYS A 68 2.50 1.69 12.92
CA LYS A 68 1.92 3.02 12.67
C LYS A 68 0.54 2.93 12.04
N LEU A 69 -0.10 1.76 12.08
CA LEU A 69 -1.36 1.50 11.40
C LEU A 69 -1.30 1.74 9.89
N GLU A 70 -0.10 1.70 9.29
CA GLU A 70 0.08 1.88 7.86
C GLU A 70 -0.19 0.56 7.14
N THR A 71 -0.99 0.66 6.09
CA THR A 71 -1.26 -0.44 5.17
C THR A 71 -0.33 -0.36 3.96
N PRO A 72 -0.14 -1.45 3.21
CA PRO A 72 0.61 -1.42 1.95
C PRO A 72 0.10 -0.37 0.95
N LEU A 73 -1.18 0.02 1.05
CA LEU A 73 -1.79 1.07 0.23
C LEU A 73 -1.27 2.47 0.61
N HIS A 74 -1.07 2.76 1.90
CA HIS A 74 -0.48 4.03 2.34
C HIS A 74 0.92 4.22 1.75
N GLU A 75 1.72 3.16 1.73
CA GLU A 75 3.08 3.23 1.22
C GLU A 75 3.13 3.28 -0.32
N ALA A 76 2.26 2.53 -1.01
CA ALA A 76 2.09 2.69 -2.46
C ALA A 76 1.71 4.13 -2.83
N CYS A 77 0.85 4.77 -2.03
CA CYS A 77 0.51 6.19 -2.17
C CYS A 77 1.65 7.13 -1.84
N ARG A 78 2.50 6.80 -0.87
CA ARG A 78 3.68 7.60 -0.51
C ARG A 78 4.70 7.62 -1.65
N GLN A 79 4.95 6.45 -2.23
CA GLN A 79 5.96 6.25 -3.27
C GLN A 79 5.47 6.51 -4.70
N GLY A 80 4.16 6.67 -4.91
CA GLY A 80 3.60 6.95 -6.24
C GLY A 80 3.37 5.72 -7.12
N HIS A 81 3.21 4.54 -6.51
CA HIS A 81 3.10 3.28 -7.26
C HIS A 81 1.66 2.96 -7.69
N THR A 82 1.23 3.53 -8.82
CA THR A 82 -0.11 3.40 -9.39
C THR A 82 -0.56 1.97 -9.66
N GLU A 83 0.32 1.15 -10.22
CA GLU A 83 0.04 -0.24 -10.55
C GLU A 83 -0.20 -1.09 -9.29
N ILE A 84 0.61 -0.86 -8.25
CA ILE A 84 0.46 -1.55 -6.96
C ILE A 84 -0.84 -1.10 -6.28
N LEU A 85 -1.16 0.18 -6.35
CA LEU A 85 -2.43 0.69 -5.83
C LEU A 85 -3.63 -0.01 -6.47
N LYS A 86 -3.65 -0.16 -7.80
CA LYS A 86 -4.72 -0.90 -8.52
C LYS A 86 -4.86 -2.32 -7.99
N LEU A 87 -3.75 -3.07 -7.93
CA LEU A 87 -3.75 -4.46 -7.48
C LEU A 87 -4.26 -4.61 -6.03
N LEU A 88 -3.88 -3.69 -5.14
CA LEU A 88 -4.32 -3.68 -3.75
C LEU A 88 -5.82 -3.38 -3.62
N LEU A 89 -6.33 -2.41 -4.40
CA LEU A 89 -7.75 -2.02 -4.41
C LEU A 89 -8.64 -3.12 -5.01
N GLU A 90 -8.17 -3.81 -6.06
CA GLU A 90 -8.86 -4.97 -6.63
C GLU A 90 -8.98 -6.12 -5.61
N THR A 91 -7.97 -6.29 -4.75
CA THR A 91 -7.98 -7.38 -3.77
C THR A 91 -8.79 -7.05 -2.52
N ASN A 92 -8.64 -5.84 -1.97
CA ASN A 92 -9.44 -5.40 -0.82
C ASN A 92 -9.70 -3.89 -0.88
N PRO A 93 -10.85 -3.47 -1.42
CA PRO A 93 -11.19 -2.06 -1.53
C PRO A 93 -11.24 -1.34 -0.16
N ARG A 94 -11.67 -2.03 0.90
CA ARG A 94 -11.86 -1.42 2.24
C ARG A 94 -10.58 -0.89 2.88
N VAL A 95 -9.39 -1.23 2.37
CA VAL A 95 -8.12 -0.71 2.89
C VAL A 95 -7.88 0.75 2.52
N ALA A 96 -8.62 1.29 1.55
CA ALA A 96 -8.49 2.68 1.09
C ALA A 96 -9.08 3.72 2.05
N VAL A 97 -10.05 3.33 2.88
CA VAL A 97 -10.66 4.19 3.91
C VAL A 97 -9.97 4.07 5.27
N LYS A 98 -9.00 3.16 5.42
CA LYS A 98 -8.26 3.02 6.67
C LYS A 98 -7.40 4.25 6.90
N LEU A 99 -7.36 4.70 8.14
CA LEU A 99 -6.48 5.77 8.60
C LEU A 99 -5.28 5.16 9.29
N ASN A 100 -4.10 5.71 9.04
CA ASN A 100 -2.91 5.38 9.82
C ASN A 100 -2.95 6.05 11.21
N ALA A 101 -1.89 5.86 12.01
CA ALA A 101 -1.78 6.42 13.37
C ALA A 101 -1.78 7.96 13.41
N ASP A 102 -1.45 8.62 12.30
CA ASP A 102 -1.50 10.08 12.14
C ASP A 102 -2.89 10.56 11.66
N ASN A 103 -3.89 9.68 11.64
CA ASN A 103 -5.22 9.89 11.05
C ASN A 103 -5.19 10.26 9.56
N TRP A 104 -4.18 9.79 8.82
CA TRP A 104 -4.07 10.02 7.38
C TRP A 104 -4.56 8.82 6.60
N SER A 105 -5.41 9.07 5.61
CA SER A 105 -5.79 8.07 4.62
C SER A 105 -4.72 7.94 3.53
N ALA A 106 -4.74 6.82 2.80
CA ALA A 106 -3.91 6.64 1.60
C ALA A 106 -4.14 7.77 0.57
N PHE A 107 -5.37 8.27 0.48
CA PHE A 107 -5.71 9.44 -0.34
C PHE A 107 -4.95 10.69 0.10
N PHE A 108 -4.96 11.02 1.40
CA PHE A 108 -4.23 12.18 1.93
C PHE A 108 -2.74 12.10 1.65
N ILE A 109 -2.15 10.91 1.77
CA ILE A 109 -0.73 10.69 1.47
C ILE A 109 -0.44 10.96 0.00
N ALA A 110 -1.25 10.45 -0.93
CA ALA A 110 -1.09 10.70 -2.36
C ALA A 110 -1.18 12.20 -2.69
N CYS A 111 -2.12 12.92 -2.07
CA CYS A 111 -2.24 14.37 -2.16
C CYS A 111 -0.99 15.10 -1.65
N CYS A 112 -0.50 14.71 -0.47
CA CYS A 112 0.67 15.34 0.13
C CYS A 112 1.93 15.17 -0.72
N HIS A 113 2.07 14.05 -1.42
CA HIS A 113 3.24 13.77 -2.26
C HIS A 113 3.04 14.20 -3.72
N GLY A 114 1.88 14.77 -4.07
CA GLY A 114 1.62 15.31 -5.41
C GLY A 114 1.41 14.26 -6.49
N HIS A 115 1.04 13.03 -6.12
CA HIS A 115 0.84 11.92 -7.06
C HIS A 115 -0.54 12.01 -7.72
N VAL A 116 -0.67 12.91 -8.69
CA VAL A 116 -1.98 13.26 -9.28
C VAL A 116 -2.69 12.06 -9.91
N ASP A 117 -1.96 11.15 -10.56
CA ASP A 117 -2.56 9.95 -11.16
C ASP A 117 -3.18 9.02 -10.11
N LEU A 118 -2.56 8.91 -8.93
CA LEU A 118 -3.11 8.16 -7.79
C LEU A 118 -4.35 8.83 -7.23
N VAL A 119 -4.32 10.15 -7.09
CA VAL A 119 -5.46 10.95 -6.60
C VAL A 119 -6.66 10.77 -7.53
N LYS A 120 -6.46 10.88 -8.85
CA LYS A 120 -7.50 10.63 -9.85
C LYS A 120 -8.04 9.21 -9.78
N LEU A 121 -7.17 8.23 -9.61
CA LEU A 121 -7.56 6.83 -9.53
C LEU A 121 -8.42 6.56 -8.30
N LEU A 122 -8.02 7.06 -7.13
CA LEU A 122 -8.77 6.95 -5.89
C LEU A 122 -10.10 7.69 -5.97
N LEU A 123 -10.17 8.90 -6.55
CA LEU A 123 -11.42 9.64 -6.74
C LEU A 123 -12.40 8.92 -7.68
N ASN A 124 -11.91 8.20 -8.68
CA ASN A 124 -12.75 7.44 -9.61
C ASN A 124 -13.32 6.14 -9.01
N GLN A 125 -12.93 5.73 -7.79
CA GLN A 125 -13.48 4.54 -7.15
C GLN A 125 -14.85 4.86 -6.52
N SER A 126 -15.93 4.47 -7.21
CA SER A 126 -17.33 4.76 -6.84
C SER A 126 -17.79 4.20 -5.49
N TRP A 127 -16.96 3.37 -4.84
CA TRP A 127 -17.26 2.66 -3.60
C TRP A 127 -16.50 3.22 -2.40
N LEU A 128 -15.80 4.35 -2.52
CA LEU A 128 -15.19 5.07 -1.38
C LEU A 128 -16.22 6.01 -0.72
N PRO A 129 -17.03 5.57 0.25
CA PRO A 129 -17.91 6.48 0.98
C PRO A 129 -17.05 7.44 1.82
N GLY A 130 -17.29 8.75 1.67
CA GLY A 130 -16.81 9.74 2.63
C GLY A 130 -15.40 10.32 2.42
N LEU A 131 -14.71 10.05 1.30
CA LEU A 131 -13.57 10.91 0.92
C LEU A 131 -14.03 12.29 0.40
N GLU A 132 -15.30 12.40 0.05
CA GLU A 132 -16.00 13.65 -0.27
C GLU A 132 -16.35 14.49 0.97
N ASP A 133 -15.81 14.17 2.16
CA ASP A 133 -15.95 15.10 3.29
C ASP A 133 -15.48 16.47 2.80
N GLU A 134 -16.39 17.47 2.80
CA GLU A 134 -16.25 18.72 2.05
C GLU A 134 -14.97 19.49 2.41
N GLN A 135 -14.30 19.14 3.51
CA GLN A 135 -13.03 19.73 3.94
C GLN A 135 -11.79 19.04 3.34
N PHE A 136 -11.88 17.75 2.97
CA PHE A 136 -10.71 16.93 2.70
C PHE A 136 -10.20 17.09 1.25
N VAL A 137 -11.10 17.10 0.26
CA VAL A 137 -10.75 17.35 -1.14
C VAL A 137 -10.20 18.76 -1.34
N PRO A 138 -10.78 19.83 -0.77
CA PRO A 138 -10.19 21.17 -0.86
C PRO A 138 -8.85 21.30 -0.14
N THR A 139 -8.67 20.63 1.00
CA THR A 139 -7.37 20.60 1.69
C THR A 139 -6.32 19.88 0.85
N CYS A 140 -6.68 18.75 0.24
CA CYS A 140 -5.83 18.04 -0.71
C CYS A 140 -5.45 18.93 -1.91
N LEU A 141 -6.43 19.58 -2.56
CA LEU A 141 -6.19 20.52 -3.67
C LEU A 141 -5.27 21.66 -3.23
N HIS A 142 -5.50 22.25 -2.05
CA HIS A 142 -4.64 23.29 -1.50
C HIS A 142 -3.19 22.81 -1.26
N VAL A 143 -3.01 21.61 -0.73
CA VAL A 143 -1.68 20.98 -0.52
C VAL A 143 -0.99 20.69 -1.85
N VAL A 144 -1.71 20.16 -2.84
CA VAL A 144 -1.18 19.85 -4.18
C VAL A 144 -0.79 21.14 -4.91
N THR A 145 -1.61 22.19 -4.82
CA THR A 145 -1.35 23.51 -5.43
C THR A 145 -0.19 24.22 -4.76
N SER A 146 -0.13 24.24 -3.43
CA SER A 146 0.97 24.86 -2.68
C SER A 146 2.31 24.17 -2.89
N ARG A 147 2.31 22.91 -3.33
CA ARG A 147 3.50 22.16 -3.75
C ARG A 147 3.82 22.29 -5.25
N GLY A 148 3.04 23.07 -6.01
CA GLY A 148 3.32 23.38 -7.42
C GLY A 148 2.88 22.30 -8.42
N HIS A 149 2.10 21.31 -8.00
CA HIS A 149 1.60 20.26 -8.89
C HIS A 149 0.29 20.71 -9.55
N THR A 150 0.34 21.33 -10.73
CA THR A 150 -0.84 21.95 -11.41
C THR A 150 -1.47 21.10 -12.53
N GLY A 151 -1.05 19.85 -12.70
CA GLY A 151 -1.52 18.98 -13.79
C GLY A 151 -2.75 18.17 -13.42
N TRP A 152 -3.92 18.80 -13.28
CA TRP A 152 -5.18 18.13 -12.89
C TRP A 152 -6.06 17.86 -14.11
#